data_AF-A0A821NKF4-F1
#
_entry.id   AF-A0A821NKF4-F1
#
_cell.length_a   1.000
_cell.length_b   1.000
_cell.length_c   1.000
_cell.angle_alpha   90.00
_cell.angle_beta   90.00
_cell.angle_gamma   90.00
#
_symmetry.space_group_name_H-M   'P 1'
#
loop_
_entity.id
_entity.type
_entity.pdbx_description
1 polymer ?
#
loop_
_entity_poly.entity_id
_entity_poly.type
_entity_poly.pdbx_seq_one_letter_code
_entity_poly.pdbx_strand_id
1 'polypeptide(L)' 'VNVNIPTSGAEIGGAFGGEKHTGGGRESGSDAWKQYMRRSTCTINYSKELPLAQGIQFT' A
#
# COMPACT_ATOMS: atom_id res chain seq x y z
N VAL A 1 2.07 -19.70 4.81
CA VAL A 1 2.34 -20.78 5.79
C VAL A 1 1.83 -22.05 5.16
N ASN A 2 2.71 -23.04 5.02
CA ASN A 2 2.43 -24.23 4.23
C ASN A 2 1.86 -25.36 5.11
N VAL A 3 1.01 -26.21 4.53
CA VAL A 3 0.49 -27.44 5.13
C VAL A 3 0.66 -28.56 4.10
N ASN A 4 1.21 -29.71 4.50
CA ASN A 4 1.43 -30.90 3.66
C ASN A 4 2.32 -30.70 2.40
N ILE A 5 3.14 -29.65 2.36
CA ILE A 5 4.15 -29.39 1.32
C ILE A 5 5.43 -28.87 2.01
N PRO A 6 6.65 -29.20 1.52
CA PRO A 6 7.89 -28.70 2.10
C PRO A 6 7.98 -27.16 2.10
N THR A 7 9.01 -26.65 2.76
CA THR A 7 9.25 -25.20 2.94
C THR A 7 9.45 -24.44 1.63
N SER A 8 9.82 -25.11 0.54
CA SER A 8 9.98 -24.51 -0.80
C SER A 8 8.67 -24.33 -1.56
N GLY A 9 7.52 -24.69 -0.99
CA GLY A 9 6.21 -24.47 -1.61
C GLY A 9 5.88 -22.99 -1.71
N ALA A 10 6.13 -22.39 -2.87
CA ALA A 10 5.79 -21.03 -3.25
C ALA A 10 5.57 -20.94 -4.77
N GLU A 11 4.81 -19.95 -5.22
CA GLU A 11 4.50 -19.76 -6.64
C GLU A 11 4.42 -18.26 -7.01
N ILE A 12 4.52 -17.96 -8.31
CA ILE A 12 4.62 -16.59 -8.85
C ILE A 12 3.46 -15.70 -8.40
N GLY A 13 2.26 -16.25 -8.24
CA GLY A 13 1.06 -15.50 -7.85
C GLY A 13 1.06 -14.99 -6.40
N GLY A 14 1.89 -15.57 -5.52
CA GLY A 14 2.00 -15.19 -4.12
C GLY A 14 3.08 -14.12 -3.87
N ALA A 15 2.88 -13.31 -2.83
CA ALA A 15 3.95 -12.46 -2.30
C ALA A 15 5.01 -13.35 -1.62
N PHE A 16 6.25 -13.30 -2.11
CA PHE A 16 7.36 -14.11 -1.59
C PHE A 16 8.26 -13.28 -0.67
N GLY A 17 8.56 -13.79 0.53
CA GLY A 17 9.48 -13.16 1.49
C GLY A 17 9.22 -13.64 2.91
N GLY A 18 9.95 -13.09 3.88
CA GLY A 18 9.89 -13.55 5.26
C GLY A 18 10.12 -12.47 6.30
N GLU A 19 9.91 -12.82 7.56
CA GLU A 19 9.91 -11.90 8.71
C GLU A 19 11.19 -12.00 9.55
N LYS A 20 11.34 -11.13 10.56
CA LYS A 20 12.47 -11.10 11.50
C LYS A 20 13.80 -10.82 10.78
N HIS A 21 14.85 -11.62 11.04
CA HIS A 21 16.15 -11.49 10.39
C HIS A 21 16.10 -11.73 8.87
N THR A 22 14.99 -12.24 8.33
CA THR A 22 14.78 -12.34 6.88
C THR A 22 14.50 -10.98 6.22
N GLY A 23 14.12 -9.95 6.98
CA GLY A 23 14.12 -8.56 6.51
C GLY A 23 12.78 -7.98 6.06
N GLY A 24 11.68 -8.72 6.09
CA GLY A 24 10.30 -8.20 5.95
C GLY A 24 9.83 -7.84 4.53
N GLY A 25 10.73 -7.78 3.55
CA GLY A 25 10.39 -7.50 2.15
C GLY A 25 9.44 -8.53 1.52
N ARG A 26 8.79 -8.17 0.41
CA ARG A 26 8.00 -9.09 -0.42
C ARG A 26 8.18 -8.83 -1.91
N GLU A 27 8.24 -9.91 -2.69
CA GLU A 27 8.49 -9.90 -4.13
C GLU A 27 7.47 -10.75 -4.92
N SER A 28 7.54 -10.68 -6.25
CA SER A 28 6.70 -11.41 -7.21
C SER A 28 5.23 -11.00 -7.23
N GLY A 29 4.35 -11.78 -6.61
CA GLY A 29 2.91 -11.68 -6.80
C GLY A 29 2.17 -10.78 -5.83
N SER A 30 0.84 -10.93 -5.78
CA SER A 30 -0.05 -10.11 -4.95
C SER A 30 0.16 -8.60 -5.20
N ASP A 31 0.20 -7.79 -4.14
CA ASP A 31 0.43 -6.36 -4.21
C ASP A 31 1.90 -5.95 -3.93
N ALA A 32 2.86 -6.87 -4.11
CA ALA A 32 4.29 -6.60 -3.94
C ALA A 32 4.80 -5.46 -4.84
N TRP A 33 4.18 -5.26 -6.01
CA TRP A 33 4.47 -4.12 -6.90
C TRP A 33 4.32 -2.76 -6.21
N LYS A 34 3.47 -2.65 -5.17
CA LYS A 34 3.28 -1.40 -4.40
C LYS A 34 4.55 -0.95 -3.69
N GLN A 35 5.49 -1.85 -3.37
CA GLN A 35 6.77 -1.47 -2.74
C GLN A 35 7.68 -0.69 -3.70
N TYR A 36 7.49 -0.86 -5.01
CA TYR A 36 8.26 -0.19 -6.06
C TYR A 36 7.57 1.08 -6.57
N MET A 37 6.46 1.47 -5.96
CA MET A 37 5.71 2.69 -6.29
C MET A 37 5.47 3.53 -5.04
N ARG A 38 5.27 4.84 -5.22
CA ARG A 38 4.89 5.75 -4.13
C ARG A 38 3.39 5.98 -4.11
N ARG A 39 2.75 5.78 -2.96
CA ARG A 39 1.33 6.14 -2.75
C ARG A 39 1.20 7.66 -2.59
N SER A 40 0.13 8.23 -3.14
CA SER A 40 -0.23 9.65 -2.94
C SER A 40 -1.74 9.74 -2.70
N THR A 41 -2.13 10.60 -1.76
CA THR A 41 -3.55 10.86 -1.45
C THR A 41 -3.90 12.24 -1.96
N CYS A 42 -4.84 12.31 -2.91
CA CYS A 42 -5.21 13.55 -3.59
C CYS A 42 -6.68 13.88 -3.35
N THR A 43 -6.94 15.04 -2.75
CA THR A 43 -8.30 15.60 -2.65
C THR A 43 -8.42 16.75 -3.65
N ILE A 44 -9.34 16.63 -4.59
CA ILE A 44 -9.58 17.65 -5.62
C ILE A 44 -10.97 18.23 -5.39
N ASN A 45 -11.02 19.52 -5.01
CA ASN A 45 -12.28 20.25 -4.90
C ASN A 45 -12.57 20.97 -6.23
N TYR A 46 -13.69 20.63 -6.88
CA TYR A 46 -14.13 21.26 -8.13
C TYR A 46 -15.11 22.42 -7.93
N SER A 47 -15.46 22.76 -6.69
CA SER A 47 -16.33 23.90 -6.39
C SER A 47 -15.54 25.22 -6.32
N LYS A 48 -16.26 26.35 -6.31
CA LYS A 48 -15.69 27.67 -5.99
C LYS A 48 -15.68 27.96 -4.49
N GLU A 49 -16.10 27.00 -3.68
CA GLU A 49 -16.35 27.18 -2.26
C GLU A 49 -15.23 26.52 -1.46
N LEU A 50 -14.67 27.26 -0.50
CA LEU A 50 -13.87 26.70 0.57
C LEU A 50 -14.64 26.88 1.88
N PRO A 51 -14.69 25.87 2.77
CA PRO A 51 -15.29 26.04 4.08
C PRO A 51 -14.67 27.25 4.80
N LEU A 52 -15.51 28.15 5.31
CA LEU A 52 -15.05 29.30 6.07
C LEU A 52 -14.43 28.83 7.39
N ALA A 53 -13.24 29.34 7.71
CA ALA A 53 -12.65 29.10 9.03
C ALA A 53 -13.51 29.81 10.10
N GLN A 54 -14.27 29.04 10.88
CA GLN A 54 -15.13 29.54 11.96
C GLN A 54 -16.17 30.59 11.51
N GLY A 55 -16.58 30.58 10.24
CA GLY A 55 -17.54 31.54 9.69
C GLY A 55 -16.96 32.93 9.39
N ILE A 56 -15.64 33.13 9.51
CA ILE A 56 -14.98 34.40 9.17
C ILE A 56 -14.92 34.54 7.64
N GLN A 57 -15.44 35.65 7.12
CA GLN A 57 -15.33 36.01 5.71
C GLN A 57 -14.02 36.77 5.48
N PHE A 58 -13.16 36.25 4.61
CA PHE A 58 -11.83 36.81 4.32
C PHE A 58 -11.78 37.69 3.06
N THR A 59 -12.94 37.97 2.46
CA THR A 59 -13.12 38.81 1.26
C THR A 59 -13.13 40.29 1.59
#